data_AF-A0AAV8FPH5-F1
#
_entry.id   AF-A0AAV8FPH5-F1
#
_cell.length_a   1.000
_cell.length_b   1.000
_cell.length_c   1.000
_cell.angle_alpha   90.00
_cell.angle_beta   90.00
_cell.angle_gamma   90.00
#
_symmetry.space_group_name_H-M   'P 1'
#
loop_
_entity.id
_entity.type
_entity.pdbx_description
1 polymer ?
#
loop_
_entity_poly.entity_id
_entity_poly.type
_entity_poly.pdbx_seq_one_letter_code
_entity_poly.pdbx_strand_id
1 'polypeptide(L)'
;MALVYLNELEYLEDDFNGMLDFDEFDDDNFGFDMNGHFQEDIHAELLDYFDNPERQQNDTSSTEYRNGKDIQGIPWERFNYTRDDFRAMRLNRYQNFESLSIPRDGLEKEWKKIEKGSMFYDFQFNTRLAKTSIVHFQLRNLLWATSKHDVYMVHNYSIMHWSPLLQGCDELLNASGPVVPTLKSYGSSTLNRVQICTMAVKDDLLVAGGFRGELICKYLNQPGAIFCTKLTEDDNAITNSVDVAQSPSGAVRVICGNNDCFVRVLDAEKFSLLNRFPFSWSVNSTSFSPDGKLLAVLGDSTDCLIADPQSGKVVSTLKGHLDYSFSCAWHPAGHILATGNQDTTCRLWDTRYLSESLAVLKGNMGAIRCIKFSSDGNFMAMAEAADYVHVYDAKAGYSAAQETDFFGEISGISFSPDCESLFVGIADRTYGSLVEFNRRHEYSYLDSYF
;
A
#
# COMPACT_ATOMS: atom_id res chain seq x y z
N MET A 1 18.03 21.19 -27.38
CA MET A 1 19.14 21.67 -26.52
C MET A 1 18.61 21.71 -25.08
N ALA A 2 18.43 20.53 -24.50
CA ALA A 2 18.05 20.30 -23.11
C ALA A 2 18.41 18.84 -22.83
N LEU A 3 19.73 18.63 -22.68
CA LEU A 3 20.41 17.35 -22.48
C LEU A 3 21.30 17.48 -21.23
N VAL A 4 20.84 18.28 -20.24
CA VAL A 4 21.65 18.73 -19.09
C VAL A 4 20.90 18.65 -17.75
N TYR A 5 19.71 18.05 -17.68
CA TYR A 5 18.98 17.84 -16.41
C TYR A 5 18.69 16.37 -16.08
N LEU A 6 19.54 15.45 -16.59
CA LEU A 6 19.52 14.03 -16.22
C LEU A 6 20.55 13.69 -15.12
N ASN A 7 21.43 14.62 -14.74
CA ASN A 7 22.53 14.35 -13.80
C ASN A 7 22.20 14.61 -12.32
N GLU A 8 21.04 15.18 -11.96
CA GLU A 8 20.70 15.40 -10.54
C GLU A 8 19.92 14.23 -9.89
N LEU A 9 19.55 13.20 -10.67
CA LEU A 9 19.06 11.92 -10.15
C LEU A 9 20.19 10.90 -9.90
N GLU A 10 21.36 11.06 -10.54
CA GLU A 10 22.54 10.20 -10.31
C GLU A 10 23.27 10.52 -8.99
N TYR A 11 23.18 11.76 -8.48
CA TYR A 11 23.92 12.17 -7.27
C TYR A 11 23.34 11.67 -5.94
N LEU A 12 22.18 11.00 -5.94
CA LEU A 12 21.62 10.33 -4.75
C LEU A 12 21.77 8.80 -4.78
N GLU A 13 22.21 8.22 -5.91
CA GLU A 13 22.48 6.77 -6.01
C GLU A 13 23.93 6.43 -5.64
N ASP A 14 24.89 7.36 -5.79
CA ASP A 14 26.31 7.11 -5.49
C ASP A 14 26.62 6.98 -3.98
N ASP A 15 25.80 7.56 -3.09
CA ASP A 15 25.98 7.40 -1.63
C ASP A 15 25.53 6.02 -1.10
N PHE A 16 24.89 5.19 -1.94
CA PHE A 16 24.47 3.83 -1.57
C PHE A 16 25.43 2.72 -2.02
N ASN A 17 26.41 3.01 -2.88
CA ASN A 17 27.33 2.00 -3.42
C ASN A 17 28.56 1.71 -2.53
N GLY A 18 28.64 2.31 -1.34
CA GLY A 18 29.82 2.21 -0.44
C GLY A 18 29.75 1.18 0.70
N MET A 19 28.60 0.57 1.01
CA MET A 19 28.47 -0.37 2.14
C MET A 19 28.47 -1.84 1.67
N LEU A 20 29.66 -2.34 1.34
CA LEU A 20 29.95 -3.78 1.29
C LEU A 20 30.70 -4.17 2.58
N ASP A 21 30.07 -5.07 3.34
CA ASP A 21 30.46 -5.75 4.59
C ASP A 21 29.56 -5.33 5.78
N PHE A 22 28.54 -6.16 6.06
CA PHE A 22 27.44 -5.87 7.00
C PHE A 22 27.38 -6.91 8.15
N ASP A 23 28.53 -7.29 8.70
CA ASP A 23 28.60 -8.07 9.95
C ASP A 23 28.76 -7.18 11.20
N GLU A 24 28.90 -5.86 11.05
CA GLU A 24 28.94 -4.89 12.17
C GLU A 24 28.22 -3.59 11.77
N PHE A 25 26.89 -3.53 11.84
CA PHE A 25 26.17 -2.25 11.88
C PHE A 25 25.00 -2.34 12.85
N ASP A 26 25.16 -1.60 13.95
CA ASP A 26 24.13 -1.38 14.96
C ASP A 26 22.83 -0.86 14.34
N ASP A 27 21.72 -1.22 14.96
CA ASP A 27 20.31 -1.02 14.58
C ASP A 27 19.84 0.47 14.53
N ASP A 28 20.80 1.39 14.44
CA ASP A 28 20.61 2.84 14.58
C ASP A 28 20.58 3.62 13.27
N ASN A 29 20.76 2.99 12.10
CA ASN A 29 20.90 3.74 10.84
C ASN A 29 19.89 3.40 9.72
N PHE A 30 18.79 2.70 10.02
CA PHE A 30 17.67 2.55 9.06
C PHE A 30 16.59 3.61 9.28
N GLY A 31 16.94 4.82 8.87
CA GLY A 31 16.02 5.92 8.62
C GLY A 31 16.76 6.93 7.76
N PHE A 32 16.48 6.97 6.45
CA PHE A 32 16.82 8.17 5.69
C PHE A 32 15.88 9.28 6.18
N ASP A 33 16.40 9.94 7.20
CA ASP A 33 15.76 10.95 8.01
C ASP A 33 15.89 12.30 7.31
N MET A 34 14.84 12.71 6.59
CA MET A 34 14.64 14.12 6.25
C MET A 34 13.93 14.87 7.40
N ASN A 35 14.17 14.47 8.65
CA ASN A 35 13.72 15.14 9.88
C ASN A 35 14.79 15.07 11.00
N GLY A 36 16.08 15.12 10.64
CA GLY A 36 17.24 14.93 11.53
C GLY A 36 17.42 15.87 12.73
N HIS A 37 16.40 16.61 13.15
CA HIS A 37 16.42 17.43 14.38
C HIS A 37 15.24 17.21 15.34
N PHE A 38 14.26 16.35 15.03
CA PHE A 38 13.12 16.14 15.95
C PHE A 38 13.02 14.73 16.52
N GLN A 39 13.72 13.75 15.92
CA GLN A 39 13.72 12.39 16.44
C GLN A 39 14.65 12.23 17.64
N GLU A 40 15.76 12.97 17.74
CA GLU A 40 16.76 12.84 18.83
C GLU A 40 16.20 13.19 20.22
N ASP A 41 15.46 14.30 20.36
CA ASP A 41 14.92 14.73 21.67
C ASP A 41 13.75 13.86 22.14
N ILE A 42 12.95 13.30 21.21
CA ILE A 42 11.86 12.37 21.53
C ILE A 42 12.42 10.96 21.81
N HIS A 43 13.51 10.57 21.13
CA HIS A 43 14.19 9.29 21.36
C HIS A 43 14.82 9.21 22.74
N ALA A 44 15.41 10.30 23.24
CA ALA A 44 16.12 10.29 24.52
C ALA A 44 15.20 9.95 25.72
N GLU A 45 13.95 10.45 25.74
CA GLU A 45 12.98 10.11 26.79
C GLU A 45 12.31 8.74 26.59
N LEU A 46 12.29 8.21 25.36
CA LEU A 46 11.69 6.93 25.03
C LEU A 46 12.66 5.74 25.21
N LEU A 47 13.94 5.90 24.90
CA LEU A 47 14.95 4.84 24.93
C LEU A 47 15.23 4.30 26.35
N ASP A 48 15.22 5.16 27.36
CA ASP A 48 15.47 4.78 28.76
C ASP A 48 14.38 3.86 29.37
N TYR A 49 13.26 3.64 28.67
CA TYR A 49 12.12 2.86 29.17
C TYR A 49 12.03 1.42 28.63
N PHE A 50 12.77 1.06 27.57
CA PHE A 50 12.53 -0.19 26.84
C PHE A 50 13.35 -1.41 27.31
N ASP A 51 14.21 -1.25 28.30
CA ASP A 51 15.08 -2.33 28.81
C ASP A 51 14.39 -3.31 29.78
N ASN A 52 13.05 -3.42 29.72
CA ASN A 52 12.28 -4.30 30.61
C ASN A 52 11.46 -5.37 29.84
N PRO A 53 11.93 -6.63 29.79
CA PRO A 53 11.32 -7.72 29.02
C PRO A 53 9.91 -8.13 29.46
N GLU A 54 9.44 -7.74 30.65
CA GLU A 54 8.19 -8.26 31.25
C GLU A 54 6.90 -7.50 30.88
N ARG A 55 6.91 -6.56 29.91
CA ARG A 55 5.70 -5.80 29.51
C ARG A 55 5.42 -5.77 28.00
N GLN A 56 5.61 -6.90 27.34
CA GLN A 56 5.12 -7.16 25.98
C GLN A 56 3.63 -7.53 25.98
N GLN A 57 2.72 -6.55 26.03
CA GLN A 57 1.37 -6.64 25.45
C GLN A 57 0.67 -5.27 25.53
N ASN A 58 0.92 -4.41 24.54
CA ASN A 58 0.22 -3.13 24.36
C ASN A 58 -0.77 -3.21 23.19
N ASP A 59 -1.43 -4.35 23.07
CA ASP A 59 -2.56 -4.53 22.17
C ASP A 59 -3.75 -3.75 22.72
N THR A 60 -4.67 -3.36 21.86
CA THR A 60 -5.89 -2.66 22.27
C THR A 60 -7.10 -3.41 21.76
N SER A 61 -7.94 -3.86 22.68
CA SER A 61 -9.24 -4.45 22.35
C SER A 61 -10.30 -3.38 22.14
N SER A 62 -11.36 -3.71 21.38
CA SER A 62 -12.48 -2.79 21.21
C SER A 62 -13.16 -2.40 22.53
N THR A 63 -13.14 -3.25 23.56
CA THR A 63 -13.65 -2.91 24.89
C THR A 63 -12.80 -1.85 25.58
N GLU A 64 -11.47 -1.99 25.55
CA GLU A 64 -10.58 -0.99 26.14
C GLU A 64 -10.65 0.34 25.38
N TYR A 65 -10.72 0.30 24.05
CA TYR A 65 -10.89 1.50 23.22
C TYR A 65 -12.19 2.25 23.57
N ARG A 66 -13.32 1.53 23.70
CA ARG A 66 -14.59 2.13 24.17
C ARG A 66 -14.49 2.71 25.59
N ASN A 67 -13.57 2.21 26.41
CA ASN A 67 -13.29 2.73 27.74
C ASN A 67 -12.24 3.87 27.75
N GLY A 68 -11.84 4.38 26.58
CA GLY A 68 -10.95 5.53 26.43
C GLY A 68 -9.47 5.21 26.22
N LYS A 69 -9.09 3.93 26.08
CA LYS A 69 -7.72 3.57 25.65
C LYS A 69 -7.51 4.00 24.20
N ASP A 70 -6.35 4.56 23.90
CA ASP A 70 -5.98 4.92 22.52
C ASP A 70 -5.99 3.70 21.59
N ILE A 71 -6.40 3.87 20.33
CA ILE A 71 -6.54 2.79 19.35
C ILE A 71 -5.24 2.01 19.10
N GLN A 72 -4.07 2.67 19.18
CA GLN A 72 -2.74 2.04 19.07
C GLN A 72 -2.13 1.72 20.45
N GLY A 73 -2.87 1.98 21.52
CA GLY A 73 -2.40 1.85 22.90
C GLY A 73 -1.30 2.85 23.24
N ILE A 74 -1.29 4.04 22.63
CA ILE A 74 -0.35 5.11 22.99
C ILE A 74 -0.76 5.69 24.35
N PRO A 75 0.13 5.66 25.36
CA PRO A 75 -0.19 6.14 26.71
C PRO A 75 -0.04 7.66 26.81
N TRP A 76 -1.00 8.40 26.22
CA TRP A 76 -0.99 9.87 26.16
C TRP A 76 -0.85 10.54 27.53
N GLU A 77 -1.32 9.89 28.60
CA GLU A 77 -1.18 10.37 29.98
C GLU A 77 0.26 10.49 30.49
N ARG A 78 1.23 9.92 29.75
CA ARG A 78 2.66 9.99 30.08
C ARG A 78 3.38 11.14 29.39
N PHE A 79 2.73 11.83 28.47
CA PHE A 79 3.33 12.93 27.71
C PHE A 79 2.82 14.29 28.21
N ASN A 80 3.59 15.34 27.92
CA ASN A 80 3.23 16.73 28.23
C ASN A 80 2.22 17.34 27.24
N TYR A 81 1.69 16.55 26.33
CA TYR A 81 0.75 16.96 25.29
C TYR A 81 -0.32 15.89 25.10
N THR A 82 -1.51 16.33 24.70
CA THR A 82 -2.62 15.40 24.39
C THR A 82 -2.45 14.80 23.00
N ARG A 83 -3.26 13.77 22.69
CA ARG A 83 -3.38 13.21 21.35
C ARG A 83 -3.67 14.29 20.30
N ASP A 84 -4.60 15.21 20.62
CA ASP A 84 -5.04 16.27 19.71
C ASP A 84 -3.95 17.34 19.49
N ASP A 85 -3.18 17.67 20.54
CA ASP A 85 -2.04 18.58 20.43
C ASP A 85 -0.98 17.99 19.49
N PHE A 86 -0.65 16.71 19.65
CA PHE A 86 0.30 16.02 18.80
C PHE A 86 -0.19 15.91 17.35
N ARG A 87 -1.49 15.64 17.17
CA ARG A 87 -2.14 15.64 15.86
C ARG A 87 -2.05 17.00 15.16
N ALA A 88 -2.37 18.08 15.87
CA ALA A 88 -2.30 19.43 15.33
C ALA A 88 -0.86 19.82 14.96
N MET A 89 0.12 19.43 15.78
CA MET A 89 1.54 19.60 15.49
C MET A 89 1.91 18.87 14.18
N ARG A 90 1.48 17.61 14.03
CA ARG A 90 1.80 16.80 12.86
C ARG A 90 1.21 17.38 11.58
N LEU A 91 -0.05 17.80 11.59
CA LEU A 91 -0.71 18.43 10.44
C LEU A 91 -0.01 19.71 9.97
N ASN A 92 0.57 20.47 10.90
CA ASN A 92 1.29 21.71 10.58
C ASN A 92 2.70 21.44 10.03
N ARG A 93 3.37 20.40 10.54
CA ARG A 93 4.78 20.13 10.23
C ARG A 93 5.01 19.08 9.17
N TYR A 94 4.00 18.29 8.81
CA TYR A 94 4.17 17.24 7.81
C TYR A 94 4.52 17.83 6.44
N GLN A 95 5.69 17.46 5.94
CA GLN A 95 6.16 17.87 4.62
C GLN A 95 5.82 16.79 3.61
N ASN A 96 5.07 17.18 2.58
CA ASN A 96 4.86 16.31 1.44
C ASN A 96 6.08 16.34 0.54
N PHE A 97 6.43 15.18 -0.01
CA PHE A 97 7.23 15.14 -1.21
C PHE A 97 6.44 15.82 -2.35
N GLU A 98 7.12 16.56 -3.20
CA GLU A 98 6.54 17.13 -4.42
C GLU A 98 7.49 16.79 -5.56
N SER A 99 7.02 15.99 -6.52
CA SER A 99 7.87 15.61 -7.66
C SER A 99 7.73 16.61 -8.80
N LEU A 100 6.59 17.27 -8.91
CA LEU A 100 6.34 18.33 -9.88
C LEU A 100 5.92 19.63 -9.19
N SER A 101 6.57 20.73 -9.58
CA SER A 101 6.22 22.08 -9.11
C SER A 101 5.06 22.66 -9.92
N ILE A 102 3.89 22.02 -9.88
CA ILE A 102 2.68 22.50 -10.52
C ILE A 102 1.82 23.25 -9.49
N PRO A 103 1.41 24.52 -9.75
CA PRO A 103 0.53 25.25 -8.86
C PRO A 103 -0.78 24.49 -8.61
N ARG A 104 -1.15 24.36 -7.34
CA ARG A 104 -2.37 23.65 -6.89
C ARG A 104 -3.61 24.54 -6.83
N ASP A 105 -3.51 25.76 -7.36
CA ASP A 105 -4.57 26.77 -7.32
C ASP A 105 -5.83 26.28 -8.03
N GLY A 106 -6.98 26.36 -7.37
CA GLY A 106 -8.26 26.00 -7.97
C GLY A 106 -8.65 24.54 -7.80
N LEU A 107 -7.77 23.65 -7.33
CA LEU A 107 -8.12 22.26 -7.00
C LEU A 107 -9.26 22.21 -5.97
N GLU A 108 -9.32 23.18 -5.07
CA GLU A 108 -10.38 23.29 -4.07
C GLU A 108 -11.79 23.41 -4.66
N LYS A 109 -11.90 23.85 -5.92
CA LYS A 109 -13.18 23.96 -6.64
C LYS A 109 -13.62 22.64 -7.24
N GLU A 110 -12.68 21.72 -7.49
CA GLU A 110 -12.96 20.37 -8.01
C GLU A 110 -13.30 19.38 -6.89
N TRP A 111 -12.90 19.67 -5.65
CA TRP A 111 -13.13 18.78 -4.52
C TRP A 111 -14.61 18.52 -4.31
N LYS A 112 -14.95 17.23 -4.30
CA LYS A 112 -16.27 16.77 -3.93
C LYS A 112 -16.53 17.17 -2.48
N LYS A 113 -17.73 17.70 -2.21
CA LYS A 113 -18.20 17.90 -0.84
C LYS A 113 -18.56 16.55 -0.24
N ILE A 114 -18.01 16.28 0.94
CA ILE A 114 -18.13 15.00 1.62
C ILE A 114 -18.66 15.27 3.03
N GLU A 115 -19.70 14.54 3.41
CA GLU A 115 -20.16 14.47 4.79
C GLU A 115 -19.15 13.66 5.60
N LYS A 116 -18.43 14.33 6.50
CA LYS A 116 -17.50 13.70 7.42
C LYS A 116 -18.25 13.21 8.67
N GLY A 117 -17.81 12.08 9.24
CA GLY A 117 -18.30 11.57 10.52
C GLY A 117 -19.25 10.38 10.42
N SER A 118 -19.46 9.84 9.21
CA SER A 118 -20.09 8.54 9.04
C SER A 118 -19.24 7.44 9.66
N MET A 119 -19.88 6.36 10.12
CA MET A 119 -19.20 5.21 10.69
C MET A 119 -19.64 3.96 9.94
N PHE A 120 -18.76 3.41 9.11
CA PHE A 120 -19.00 2.23 8.28
C PHE A 120 -18.34 0.96 8.83
N TYR A 121 -17.23 1.14 9.56
CA TYR A 121 -16.40 0.09 10.12
C TYR A 121 -16.02 0.44 11.57
N ASP A 122 -16.41 -0.41 12.52
CA ASP A 122 -16.11 -0.23 13.94
C ASP A 122 -14.75 -0.86 14.27
N PHE A 123 -13.94 -0.16 15.08
CA PHE A 123 -12.68 -0.69 15.58
C PHE A 123 -12.90 -1.99 16.35
N GLN A 124 -12.09 -3.00 16.05
CA GLN A 124 -12.18 -4.31 16.68
C GLN A 124 -10.96 -4.64 17.53
N PHE A 125 -9.76 -4.51 16.97
CA PHE A 125 -8.53 -4.94 17.63
C PHE A 125 -7.31 -4.24 17.03
N ASN A 126 -6.29 -4.01 17.84
CA ASN A 126 -4.97 -3.58 17.38
C ASN A 126 -3.90 -4.44 18.06
N THR A 127 -2.96 -4.98 17.28
CA THR A 127 -1.87 -5.79 17.82
C THR A 127 -0.49 -5.35 17.36
N ARG A 128 0.49 -5.40 18.26
CA ARG A 128 1.91 -5.18 17.95
C ARG A 128 2.66 -6.47 17.62
N LEU A 129 1.99 -7.63 17.67
CA LEU A 129 2.57 -8.92 17.27
C LEU A 129 2.69 -9.03 15.75
N ALA A 130 1.73 -8.45 15.03
CA ALA A 130 1.77 -8.31 13.58
C ALA A 130 2.27 -6.91 13.22
N LYS A 131 3.52 -6.82 12.76
CA LYS A 131 4.15 -5.56 12.35
C LYS A 131 4.37 -5.54 10.85
N THR A 132 4.44 -4.34 10.30
CA THR A 132 4.80 -4.12 8.90
C THR A 132 6.05 -3.27 8.80
N SER A 133 6.89 -3.54 7.80
CA SER A 133 8.09 -2.72 7.52
C SER A 133 7.98 -2.16 6.11
N ILE A 134 8.31 -0.88 5.97
CA ILE A 134 8.34 -0.19 4.68
C ILE A 134 9.81 -0.03 4.28
N VAL A 135 10.16 -0.48 3.08
CA VAL A 135 11.52 -0.35 2.53
C VAL A 135 11.64 0.86 1.62
N HIS A 136 10.52 1.34 1.07
CA HIS A 136 10.50 2.47 0.14
C HIS A 136 9.38 3.46 0.49
N PHE A 137 9.70 4.75 0.56
CA PHE A 137 8.79 5.82 1.00
C PHE A 137 7.56 6.04 0.10
N GLN A 138 7.47 5.41 -1.07
CA GLN A 138 6.31 5.53 -1.97
C GLN A 138 5.42 4.27 -2.03
N LEU A 139 5.96 3.06 -1.78
CA LEU A 139 5.26 1.81 -2.05
C LEU A 139 4.51 1.32 -0.80
N ARG A 140 3.18 1.10 -0.92
CA ARG A 140 2.28 0.77 0.21
C ARG A 140 1.31 -0.39 -0.07
N ASN A 141 1.69 -1.33 -0.93
CA ASN A 141 0.95 -2.57 -1.15
C ASN A 141 1.59 -3.72 -0.35
N LEU A 142 1.63 -3.58 0.99
CA LEU A 142 2.32 -4.48 1.91
C LEU A 142 1.39 -5.20 2.89
N LEU A 143 0.08 -5.16 2.64
CA LEU A 143 -0.94 -5.81 3.45
C LEU A 143 -2.01 -6.41 2.54
N TRP A 144 -2.41 -7.65 2.82
CA TRP A 144 -3.44 -8.32 2.03
C TRP A 144 -4.26 -9.30 2.87
N ALA A 145 -5.58 -9.26 2.76
CA ALA A 145 -6.48 -10.21 3.41
C ALA A 145 -7.12 -11.14 2.37
N THR A 146 -7.10 -12.45 2.64
CA THR A 146 -7.83 -13.44 1.82
C THR A 146 -9.10 -13.96 2.50
N SER A 147 -9.22 -13.70 3.80
CA SER A 147 -10.44 -13.86 4.58
C SER A 147 -10.40 -12.87 5.75
N LYS A 148 -11.48 -12.79 6.53
CA LYS A 148 -11.44 -12.07 7.82
C LYS A 148 -10.60 -12.77 8.89
N HIS A 149 -10.02 -13.93 8.58
CA HIS A 149 -9.22 -14.77 9.46
C HIS A 149 -7.79 -15.00 8.95
N ASP A 150 -7.45 -14.47 7.77
CA ASP A 150 -6.17 -14.69 7.10
C ASP A 150 -5.68 -13.39 6.47
N VAL A 151 -4.69 -12.80 7.12
CA VAL A 151 -4.08 -11.54 6.72
C VAL A 151 -2.58 -11.75 6.53
N TYR A 152 -2.03 -11.24 5.44
CA TYR A 152 -0.62 -11.34 5.10
C TYR A 152 -0.01 -9.96 5.12
N MET A 153 1.21 -9.84 5.64
CA MET A 153 1.96 -8.59 5.71
C MET A 153 3.44 -8.78 5.46
N VAL A 154 4.10 -7.75 4.95
CA VAL A 154 5.56 -7.72 4.82
C VAL A 154 6.17 -7.16 6.10
N HIS A 155 7.08 -7.91 6.71
CA HIS A 155 7.90 -7.47 7.84
C HIS A 155 9.36 -7.79 7.57
N ASN A 156 10.20 -6.76 7.47
CA ASN A 156 11.60 -6.84 7.10
C ASN A 156 11.80 -7.60 5.77
N TYR A 157 12.42 -8.78 5.82
CA TYR A 157 12.64 -9.63 4.64
C TYR A 157 11.59 -10.75 4.51
N SER A 158 10.57 -10.73 5.35
CA SER A 158 9.65 -11.84 5.52
C SER A 158 8.22 -11.45 5.15
N ILE A 159 7.48 -12.43 4.65
CA ILE A 159 6.03 -12.37 4.57
C ILE A 159 5.48 -13.13 5.76
N MET A 160 4.72 -12.43 6.58
CA MET A 160 4.05 -12.95 7.77
C MET A 160 2.59 -13.22 7.45
N HIS A 161 2.01 -14.21 8.13
CA HIS A 161 0.58 -14.47 8.18
C HIS A 161 0.10 -14.21 9.60
N TRP A 162 -0.90 -13.36 9.71
CA TRP A 162 -1.65 -13.11 10.93
C TRP A 162 -3.01 -13.78 10.82
N SER A 163 -3.37 -14.53 11.87
CA SER A 163 -4.72 -15.05 12.04
C SER A 163 -5.46 -14.27 13.13
N PRO A 164 -6.40 -13.37 12.78
CA PRO A 164 -7.28 -12.72 13.75
C PRO A 164 -8.05 -13.69 14.65
N LEU A 165 -8.36 -14.89 14.13
CA LEU A 165 -9.10 -15.92 14.87
C LEU A 165 -8.26 -16.56 15.97
N LEU A 166 -7.01 -16.90 15.66
CA LEU A 166 -6.10 -17.56 16.60
C LEU A 166 -5.23 -16.56 17.38
N GLN A 167 -5.22 -15.29 16.96
CA GLN A 167 -4.31 -14.25 17.41
C GLN A 167 -2.84 -14.70 17.37
N GLY A 168 -2.48 -15.37 16.27
CA GLY A 168 -1.15 -15.92 16.01
C GLY A 168 -0.52 -15.31 14.76
N CYS A 169 0.80 -15.19 14.78
CA CYS A 169 1.61 -14.68 13.67
C CYS A 169 2.64 -15.73 13.27
N ASP A 170 2.59 -16.19 12.02
CA ASP A 170 3.47 -17.22 11.47
C ASP A 170 4.28 -16.66 10.29
N GLU A 171 5.54 -17.05 10.15
CA GLU A 171 6.37 -16.67 9.01
C GLU A 171 6.10 -17.61 7.82
N LEU A 172 5.62 -17.08 6.69
CA LEU A 172 5.32 -17.86 5.49
C LEU A 172 6.47 -17.99 4.51
N LEU A 173 7.26 -16.92 4.38
CA LEU A 173 8.38 -16.83 3.47
C LEU A 173 9.42 -15.91 4.09
N ASN A 174 10.62 -16.42 4.29
CA ASN A 174 11.78 -15.62 4.70
C ASN A 174 12.69 -15.43 3.49
N ALA A 175 12.84 -14.18 3.05
CA ALA A 175 13.68 -13.83 1.92
C ALA A 175 14.99 -13.16 2.34
N SER A 176 15.39 -13.24 3.62
CA SER A 176 16.70 -12.76 4.08
C SER A 176 17.85 -13.67 3.58
N GLY A 177 17.57 -14.96 3.45
CA GLY A 177 18.47 -15.96 2.89
C GLY A 177 18.18 -16.29 1.42
N PRO A 178 18.78 -17.38 0.91
CA PRO A 178 18.50 -17.88 -0.44
C PRO A 178 17.05 -18.37 -0.58
N VAL A 179 16.32 -17.83 -1.55
CA VAL A 179 14.99 -18.28 -1.96
C VAL A 179 15.15 -19.16 -3.20
N VAL A 180 15.05 -20.48 -3.01
CA VAL A 180 15.20 -21.47 -4.08
C VAL A 180 13.82 -21.88 -4.61
N PRO A 181 13.56 -21.74 -5.92
CA PRO A 181 12.27 -22.09 -6.50
C PRO A 181 12.12 -23.61 -6.61
N THR A 182 10.94 -24.13 -6.28
CA THR A 182 10.64 -25.57 -6.44
C THR A 182 10.38 -25.94 -7.90
N LEU A 183 9.75 -25.06 -8.68
CA LEU A 183 9.54 -25.25 -10.11
C LEU A 183 10.79 -24.86 -10.90
N LYS A 184 11.38 -25.82 -11.61
CA LYS A 184 12.46 -25.55 -12.56
C LYS A 184 11.89 -25.18 -13.94
N SER A 185 11.26 -24.01 -14.03
CA SER A 185 10.81 -23.44 -15.31
C SER A 185 11.91 -22.58 -15.94
N TYR A 186 11.80 -22.35 -17.25
CA TYR A 186 12.70 -21.46 -17.97
C TYR A 186 12.59 -20.04 -17.41
N GLY A 187 13.73 -19.43 -17.07
CA GLY A 187 13.81 -18.10 -16.44
C GLY A 187 13.72 -18.11 -14.92
N SER A 188 13.51 -19.26 -14.28
CA SER A 188 13.57 -19.35 -12.82
C SER A 188 15.01 -19.36 -12.31
N SER A 189 15.29 -18.62 -11.24
CA SER A 189 16.61 -18.50 -10.63
C SER A 189 16.50 -18.39 -9.12
N THR A 190 17.47 -18.94 -8.39
CA THR A 190 17.62 -18.66 -6.95
C THR A 190 17.87 -17.17 -6.74
N LEU A 191 17.13 -16.57 -5.81
CA LEU A 191 17.36 -15.21 -5.36
C LEU A 191 18.02 -15.22 -3.99
N ASN A 192 18.82 -14.21 -3.67
CA ASN A 192 19.45 -14.07 -2.37
C ASN A 192 19.07 -12.72 -1.78
N ARG A 193 18.63 -12.72 -0.52
CA ARG A 193 18.36 -11.51 0.27
C ARG A 193 17.47 -10.49 -0.46
N VAL A 194 16.20 -10.86 -0.66
CA VAL A 194 15.22 -10.02 -1.36
C VAL A 194 14.52 -9.10 -0.37
N GLN A 195 14.68 -7.79 -0.57
CA GLN A 195 13.90 -6.78 0.15
C GLN A 195 12.52 -6.62 -0.51
N ILE A 196 11.50 -7.18 0.11
CA ILE A 196 10.14 -7.16 -0.43
C ILE A 196 9.54 -5.76 -0.27
N CYS A 197 9.03 -5.19 -1.36
CA CYS A 197 8.49 -3.83 -1.39
C CYS A 197 7.05 -3.74 -1.93
N THR A 198 6.48 -4.86 -2.40
CA THR A 198 5.09 -4.94 -2.84
C THR A 198 4.64 -6.41 -2.82
N MET A 199 3.35 -6.65 -2.60
CA MET A 199 2.77 -7.98 -2.75
C MET A 199 1.29 -7.94 -3.14
N ALA A 200 0.83 -9.06 -3.68
CA ALA A 200 -0.57 -9.34 -3.94
C ALA A 200 -0.86 -10.81 -3.64
N VAL A 201 -2.05 -11.09 -3.15
CA VAL A 201 -2.52 -12.46 -2.92
C VAL A 201 -3.88 -12.63 -3.58
N LYS A 202 -4.01 -13.61 -4.45
CA LYS A 202 -5.30 -13.93 -5.07
C LYS A 202 -5.51 -15.42 -5.08
N ASP A 203 -6.66 -15.83 -4.57
CA ASP A 203 -6.97 -17.22 -4.29
C ASP A 203 -5.86 -17.82 -3.42
N ASP A 204 -5.10 -18.78 -3.96
CA ASP A 204 -3.99 -19.45 -3.28
C ASP A 204 -2.61 -18.93 -3.73
N LEU A 205 -2.54 -18.03 -4.73
CA LEU A 205 -1.28 -17.53 -5.28
C LEU A 205 -0.88 -16.21 -4.61
N LEU A 206 0.23 -16.26 -3.88
CA LEU A 206 0.96 -15.10 -3.39
C LEU A 206 2.04 -14.71 -4.40
N VAL A 207 2.13 -13.41 -4.69
CA VAL A 207 3.19 -12.80 -5.48
C VAL A 207 3.81 -11.65 -4.70
N ALA A 208 5.13 -11.60 -4.65
CA ALA A 208 5.91 -10.56 -3.99
C ALA A 208 6.97 -9.98 -4.94
N GLY A 209 7.09 -8.66 -4.95
CA GLY A 209 8.09 -7.92 -5.72
C GLY A 209 9.21 -7.38 -4.82
N GLY A 210 10.44 -7.49 -5.30
CA GLY A 210 11.63 -7.02 -4.59
C GLY A 210 12.16 -5.67 -5.08
N PHE A 211 12.99 -5.07 -4.24
CA PHE A 211 13.58 -3.74 -4.47
C PHE A 211 14.57 -3.69 -5.63
N ARG A 212 15.16 -4.81 -6.06
CA ARG A 212 16.10 -4.89 -7.19
C ARG A 212 15.51 -5.65 -8.38
N GLY A 213 14.20 -5.49 -8.60
CA GLY A 213 13.46 -6.09 -9.71
C GLY A 213 13.18 -7.57 -9.55
N GLU A 214 13.26 -8.08 -8.34
CA GLU A 214 12.93 -9.48 -8.07
C GLU A 214 11.41 -9.72 -8.13
N LEU A 215 11.06 -10.97 -8.43
CA LEU A 215 9.72 -11.50 -8.32
C LEU A 215 9.78 -12.87 -7.63
N ILE A 216 8.92 -13.07 -6.63
CA ILE A 216 8.73 -14.34 -5.94
C ILE A 216 7.24 -14.70 -6.02
N CYS A 217 6.96 -15.93 -6.43
CA CYS A 217 5.63 -16.52 -6.41
C CYS A 217 5.60 -17.71 -5.45
N LYS A 218 4.49 -17.88 -4.74
CA LYS A 218 4.27 -18.94 -3.75
C LYS A 218 2.80 -19.34 -3.73
N TYR A 219 2.50 -20.63 -3.69
CA TYR A 219 1.17 -21.10 -3.29
C TYR A 219 1.10 -21.15 -1.76
N LEU A 220 0.04 -20.59 -1.17
CA LEU A 220 -0.11 -20.49 0.29
C LEU A 220 -0.17 -21.87 0.94
N ASN A 221 -0.78 -22.84 0.26
CA ASN A 221 -0.89 -24.23 0.73
C ASN A 221 0.39 -25.08 0.55
N GLN A 222 1.45 -24.55 -0.07
CA GLN A 222 2.70 -25.29 -0.35
C GLN A 222 3.88 -24.66 0.38
N PRO A 223 4.87 -25.45 0.83
CA PRO A 223 6.08 -24.91 1.45
C PRO A 223 7.00 -24.25 0.40
N GLY A 224 7.73 -23.21 0.83
CA GLY A 224 8.71 -22.50 -0.01
C GLY A 224 8.11 -21.66 -1.13
N ALA A 225 8.97 -21.11 -1.98
CA ALA A 225 8.60 -20.40 -3.20
C ALA A 225 8.47 -21.38 -4.37
N ILE A 226 7.45 -21.21 -5.20
CA ILE A 226 7.25 -22.05 -6.40
C ILE A 226 8.09 -21.54 -7.56
N PHE A 227 8.22 -20.23 -7.69
CA PHE A 227 8.97 -19.58 -8.75
C PHE A 227 9.58 -18.30 -8.20
N CYS A 228 10.81 -18.03 -8.63
CA CYS A 228 11.43 -16.74 -8.41
C CYS A 228 12.37 -16.42 -9.58
N THR A 229 12.53 -15.12 -9.84
CA THR A 229 13.35 -14.60 -10.95
C THR A 229 13.70 -13.13 -10.70
N LYS A 230 14.68 -12.62 -11.46
CA LYS A 230 14.94 -11.18 -11.59
C LYS A 230 14.34 -10.71 -12.92
N LEU A 231 13.39 -9.78 -12.86
CA LEU A 231 12.60 -9.35 -14.02
C LEU A 231 13.38 -8.50 -15.02
N THR A 232 14.48 -7.91 -14.57
CA THR A 232 15.36 -7.04 -15.35
C THR A 232 16.74 -7.01 -14.71
N GLU A 233 17.76 -6.70 -15.50
CA GLU A 233 19.13 -6.50 -15.02
C GLU A 233 19.48 -5.03 -14.86
N ASP A 234 18.51 -4.13 -15.03
CA ASP A 234 18.67 -2.71 -14.73
C ASP A 234 19.09 -2.51 -13.26
N ASP A 235 19.89 -1.50 -12.99
CA ASP A 235 20.32 -1.17 -11.63
C ASP A 235 19.16 -0.56 -10.83
N ASN A 236 18.29 0.21 -11.50
CA ASN A 236 17.11 0.83 -10.90
C ASN A 236 15.82 0.07 -11.29
N ALA A 237 15.76 -1.19 -10.84
CA ALA A 237 14.81 -2.20 -11.30
C ALA A 237 13.57 -2.41 -10.44
N ILE A 238 13.33 -1.59 -9.40
CA ILE A 238 12.34 -1.84 -8.34
C ILE A 238 11.02 -2.39 -8.92
N THR A 239 10.54 -3.50 -8.36
CA THR A 239 9.22 -4.03 -8.68
C THR A 239 8.19 -3.23 -7.87
N ASN A 240 7.76 -2.08 -8.40
CA ASN A 240 6.89 -1.13 -7.70
C ASN A 240 5.49 -1.70 -7.41
N SER A 241 4.93 -2.47 -8.35
CA SER A 241 3.61 -3.07 -8.18
C SER A 241 3.57 -4.49 -8.72
N VAL A 242 2.85 -5.35 -7.99
CA VAL A 242 2.43 -6.66 -8.48
C VAL A 242 0.93 -6.80 -8.31
N ASP A 243 0.30 -7.50 -9.26
CA ASP A 243 -1.11 -7.86 -9.17
C ASP A 243 -1.34 -9.22 -9.83
N VAL A 244 -2.44 -9.89 -9.45
CA VAL A 244 -2.87 -11.17 -10.01
C VAL A 244 -4.25 -10.99 -10.60
N ALA A 245 -4.36 -11.13 -11.92
CA ALA A 245 -5.60 -10.93 -12.65
C ALA A 245 -5.98 -12.15 -13.50
N GLN A 246 -7.26 -12.31 -13.77
CA GLN A 246 -7.72 -13.26 -14.77
C GLN A 246 -7.86 -12.54 -16.10
N SER A 247 -7.30 -13.15 -17.15
CA SER A 247 -7.58 -12.72 -18.52
C SER A 247 -9.04 -12.98 -18.88
N PRO A 248 -9.59 -12.35 -19.94
CA PRO A 248 -10.93 -12.66 -20.44
C PRO A 248 -11.15 -14.15 -20.80
N SER A 249 -10.07 -14.89 -21.05
CA SER A 249 -10.11 -16.34 -21.30
C SER A 249 -10.14 -17.21 -20.04
N GLY A 250 -10.07 -16.60 -18.85
CA GLY A 250 -10.01 -17.28 -17.55
C GLY A 250 -8.57 -17.61 -17.08
N ALA A 251 -7.57 -17.49 -17.95
CA ALA A 251 -6.19 -17.77 -17.59
C ALA A 251 -5.66 -16.73 -16.58
N VAL A 252 -5.01 -17.20 -15.52
CA VAL A 252 -4.44 -16.35 -14.45
C VAL A 252 -3.11 -15.75 -14.90
N ARG A 253 -2.91 -14.46 -14.60
CA ARG A 253 -1.77 -13.65 -15.02
C ARG A 253 -1.19 -12.93 -13.82
N VAL A 254 0.14 -12.86 -13.77
CA VAL A 254 0.87 -12.00 -12.85
C VAL A 254 1.33 -10.77 -13.62
N ILE A 255 1.05 -9.58 -13.10
CA ILE A 255 1.48 -8.32 -13.68
C ILE A 255 2.49 -7.69 -12.76
N CYS A 256 3.54 -7.12 -13.34
CA CYS A 256 4.53 -6.34 -12.62
C CYS A 256 4.69 -4.99 -13.31
N GLY A 257 4.52 -3.92 -12.54
CA GLY A 257 4.97 -2.58 -12.93
C GLY A 257 6.34 -2.32 -12.29
N ASN A 258 7.32 -1.99 -13.11
CA ASN A 258 8.70 -1.80 -12.67
C ASN A 258 9.18 -0.36 -12.90
N ASN A 259 10.20 0.01 -12.12
CA ASN A 259 10.85 1.30 -12.22
C ASN A 259 11.61 1.48 -13.55
N ASP A 260 11.99 0.38 -14.22
CA ASP A 260 12.63 0.39 -15.55
C ASP A 260 11.69 0.78 -16.71
N CYS A 261 10.54 1.38 -16.42
CA CYS A 261 9.53 1.85 -17.37
C CYS A 261 8.76 0.73 -18.11
N PHE A 262 8.76 -0.50 -17.60
CA PHE A 262 8.01 -1.60 -18.22
C PHE A 262 6.90 -2.15 -17.35
N VAL A 263 5.81 -2.53 -18.02
CA VAL A 263 4.86 -3.50 -17.49
C VAL A 263 5.17 -4.87 -18.06
N ARG A 264 5.28 -5.87 -17.19
CA ARG A 264 5.50 -7.28 -17.54
C ARG A 264 4.26 -8.09 -17.19
N VAL A 265 3.86 -8.99 -18.08
CA VAL A 265 2.76 -9.92 -17.85
C VAL A 265 3.29 -11.34 -17.98
N LEU A 266 3.18 -12.12 -16.91
CA LEU A 266 3.56 -13.51 -16.85
C LEU A 266 2.32 -14.41 -16.78
N ASP A 267 2.42 -15.59 -17.38
CA ASP A 267 1.47 -16.67 -17.16
C ASP A 267 1.64 -17.24 -15.74
N ALA A 268 0.56 -17.46 -14.98
CA ALA A 268 0.67 -17.97 -13.61
C ALA A 268 0.78 -19.51 -13.50
N GLU A 269 0.57 -20.26 -14.59
CA GLU A 269 0.72 -21.72 -14.58
C GLU A 269 2.19 -22.13 -14.72
N LYS A 270 2.92 -21.46 -15.62
CA LYS A 270 4.33 -21.76 -15.95
C LYS A 270 5.31 -20.65 -15.60
N PHE A 271 4.82 -19.48 -15.18
CA PHE A 271 5.63 -18.28 -14.91
C PHE A 271 6.47 -17.82 -16.11
N SER A 272 6.02 -18.13 -17.33
CA SER A 272 6.64 -17.62 -18.55
C SER A 272 6.20 -16.19 -18.81
N LEU A 273 7.16 -15.31 -19.14
CA LEU A 273 6.87 -13.97 -19.63
C LEU A 273 6.07 -14.04 -20.93
N LEU A 274 4.87 -13.46 -20.93
CA LEU A 274 3.99 -13.40 -22.10
C LEU A 274 4.16 -12.08 -22.84
N ASN A 275 4.18 -10.97 -22.11
CA ASN A 275 4.24 -9.63 -22.69
C ASN A 275 5.16 -8.72 -21.87
N ARG A 276 5.76 -7.76 -22.57
CA ARG A 276 6.55 -6.66 -22.02
C ARG A 276 6.17 -5.37 -22.75
N PHE A 277 5.56 -4.42 -22.05
CA PHE A 277 5.06 -3.17 -22.61
C PHE A 277 5.90 -1.98 -22.12
N PRO A 278 6.53 -1.22 -23.03
CA PRO A 278 7.28 -0.02 -22.66
C PRO A 278 6.35 1.16 -22.37
N PHE A 279 6.72 1.96 -21.38
CA PHE A 279 6.16 3.27 -21.08
C PHE A 279 7.27 4.32 -21.05
N SER A 280 6.90 5.60 -21.06
CA SER A 280 7.86 6.72 -21.09
C SER A 280 8.42 7.12 -19.72
N TRP A 281 8.04 6.40 -18.67
CA TRP A 281 8.32 6.72 -17.27
C TRP A 281 8.22 5.48 -16.39
N SER A 282 8.80 5.54 -15.20
CA SER A 282 8.77 4.49 -14.18
C SER A 282 7.35 4.11 -13.80
N VAL A 283 7.00 2.82 -13.85
CA VAL A 283 5.62 2.38 -13.59
C VAL A 283 5.46 2.12 -12.10
N ASN A 284 4.67 2.96 -11.41
CA ASN A 284 4.48 2.87 -9.96
C ASN A 284 3.32 1.96 -9.56
N SER A 285 2.28 1.85 -10.40
CA SER A 285 1.14 0.99 -10.15
C SER A 285 0.46 0.55 -11.43
N THR A 286 -0.16 -0.62 -11.38
CA THR A 286 -0.99 -1.16 -12.46
C THR A 286 -2.24 -1.80 -11.87
N SER A 287 -3.34 -1.80 -12.62
CA SER A 287 -4.55 -2.53 -12.21
C SER A 287 -5.41 -2.91 -13.41
N PHE A 288 -5.83 -4.17 -13.44
CA PHE A 288 -6.76 -4.69 -14.45
C PHE A 288 -8.20 -4.30 -14.15
N SER A 289 -8.96 -3.95 -15.19
CA SER A 289 -10.42 -3.91 -15.07
C SER A 289 -10.96 -5.29 -14.70
N PRO A 290 -12.08 -5.40 -13.95
CA PRO A 290 -12.63 -6.67 -13.51
C PRO A 290 -12.98 -7.63 -14.66
N ASP A 291 -13.28 -7.09 -15.84
CA ASP A 291 -13.56 -7.88 -17.06
C ASP A 291 -12.29 -8.23 -17.87
N GLY A 292 -11.12 -7.80 -17.40
CA GLY A 292 -9.82 -8.08 -18.01
C GLY A 292 -9.56 -7.37 -19.34
N LYS A 293 -10.39 -6.39 -19.73
CA LYS A 293 -10.31 -5.71 -21.04
C LYS A 293 -9.46 -4.45 -21.04
N LEU A 294 -9.27 -3.82 -19.87
CA LEU A 294 -8.51 -2.59 -19.73
C LEU A 294 -7.43 -2.76 -18.68
N LEU A 295 -6.29 -2.14 -18.92
CA LEU A 295 -5.19 -2.03 -17.96
C LEU A 295 -4.98 -0.55 -17.63
N ALA A 296 -5.12 -0.20 -16.36
CA ALA A 296 -4.67 1.09 -15.86
C ALA A 296 -3.17 1.01 -15.58
N VAL A 297 -2.41 2.01 -16.05
CA VAL A 297 -0.97 2.14 -15.83
C VAL A 297 -0.70 3.56 -15.35
N LEU A 298 0.00 3.69 -14.24
CA LEU A 298 0.34 4.97 -13.62
C LEU A 298 1.76 4.95 -13.04
N GLY A 299 2.38 6.11 -12.94
CA GLY A 299 3.81 6.21 -12.62
C GLY A 299 4.30 7.64 -12.51
N ASP A 300 5.53 7.88 -12.97
CA ASP A 300 6.19 9.20 -12.96
C ASP A 300 5.64 10.12 -14.06
N SER A 301 4.33 10.33 -14.00
CA SER A 301 3.54 11.19 -14.86
C SER A 301 2.29 11.67 -14.14
N THR A 302 1.82 12.87 -14.52
CA THR A 302 0.51 13.38 -14.12
C THR A 302 -0.65 12.59 -14.74
N ASP A 303 -0.38 11.85 -15.81
CA ASP A 303 -1.40 11.16 -16.59
C ASP A 303 -1.50 9.70 -16.16
N CYS A 304 -2.73 9.19 -16.01
CA CYS A 304 -2.97 7.75 -15.95
C CYS A 304 -3.33 7.25 -17.35
N LEU A 305 -2.66 6.19 -17.80
CA LEU A 305 -2.90 5.59 -19.11
C LEU A 305 -3.84 4.40 -18.97
N ILE A 306 -4.86 4.35 -19.83
CA ILE A 306 -5.68 3.16 -20.04
C ILE A 306 -5.17 2.48 -21.29
N ALA A 307 -4.72 1.24 -21.17
CA ALA A 307 -4.14 0.45 -22.24
C ALA A 307 -4.92 -0.84 -22.50
N ASP A 308 -4.81 -1.33 -23.73
CA ASP A 308 -5.20 -2.69 -24.09
C ASP A 308 -4.20 -3.68 -23.48
N PRO A 309 -4.64 -4.62 -22.64
CA PRO A 309 -3.73 -5.51 -21.89
C PRO A 309 -3.04 -6.58 -22.76
N GLN A 310 -3.50 -6.79 -23.99
CA GLN A 310 -2.93 -7.79 -24.89
C GLN A 310 -1.80 -7.20 -25.75
N SER A 311 -1.91 -5.93 -26.13
CA SER A 311 -0.97 -5.24 -27.03
C SER A 311 -0.17 -4.13 -26.35
N GLY A 312 -0.57 -3.69 -25.16
CA GLY A 312 0.02 -2.55 -24.45
C GLY A 312 -0.29 -1.20 -25.08
N LYS A 313 -1.16 -1.15 -26.11
CA LYS A 313 -1.51 0.11 -26.78
C LYS A 313 -2.39 0.95 -25.88
N VAL A 314 -2.00 2.21 -25.68
CA VAL A 314 -2.82 3.20 -24.98
C VAL A 314 -4.09 3.47 -25.79
N VAL A 315 -5.24 3.29 -25.15
CA VAL A 315 -6.57 3.55 -25.71
C VAL A 315 -7.19 4.84 -25.18
N SER A 316 -6.78 5.29 -24.00
CA SER A 316 -7.21 6.57 -23.42
C SER A 316 -6.19 7.08 -22.40
N THR A 317 -6.27 8.37 -22.09
CA THR A 317 -5.41 9.06 -21.12
C THR A 317 -6.28 9.88 -20.17
N LEU A 318 -6.13 9.64 -18.88
CA LEU A 318 -6.83 10.33 -17.80
C LEU A 318 -5.98 11.50 -17.34
N LYS A 319 -6.52 12.71 -17.42
CA LYS A 319 -5.81 13.96 -17.16
C LYS A 319 -6.48 14.75 -16.05
N GLY A 320 -5.68 15.30 -15.14
CA GLY A 320 -6.15 16.21 -14.10
C GLY A 320 -5.32 16.17 -12.82
N HIS A 321 -4.62 15.08 -12.54
CA HIS A 321 -3.65 15.06 -11.45
C HIS A 321 -2.50 16.04 -11.73
N LEU A 322 -1.92 16.57 -10.66
CA LEU A 322 -0.86 17.58 -10.76
C LEU A 322 0.53 17.07 -10.37
N ASP A 323 0.65 15.79 -10.04
CA ASP A 323 1.92 15.18 -9.65
C ASP A 323 1.88 13.66 -9.95
N TYR A 324 2.85 12.88 -9.46
CA TYR A 324 2.97 11.44 -9.76
C TYR A 324 1.94 10.59 -9.00
N SER A 325 1.43 9.57 -9.68
CA SER A 325 0.47 8.61 -9.12
C SER A 325 1.18 7.36 -8.58
N PHE A 326 0.61 6.78 -7.52
CA PHE A 326 1.20 5.63 -6.81
C PHE A 326 0.20 4.51 -6.51
N SER A 327 -1.10 4.75 -6.70
CA SER A 327 -2.12 3.76 -6.44
C SER A 327 -3.27 3.88 -7.42
N CYS A 328 -3.82 2.73 -7.83
CA CYS A 328 -5.12 2.68 -8.45
C CYS A 328 -5.89 1.44 -8.03
N ALA A 329 -7.22 1.51 -8.13
CA ALA A 329 -8.09 0.37 -7.94
C ALA A 329 -9.35 0.52 -8.79
N TRP A 330 -9.76 -0.58 -9.41
CA TRP A 330 -11.05 -0.66 -10.08
C TRP A 330 -12.16 -0.98 -9.09
N HIS A 331 -13.29 -0.29 -9.23
CA HIS A 331 -14.54 -0.74 -8.63
C HIS A 331 -14.92 -2.12 -9.23
N PRO A 332 -15.42 -3.09 -8.45
CA PRO A 332 -15.69 -4.45 -8.94
C PRO A 332 -16.70 -4.54 -10.10
N ALA A 333 -17.60 -3.56 -10.23
CA ALA A 333 -18.49 -3.44 -11.40
C ALA A 333 -17.79 -2.95 -12.70
N GLY A 334 -16.54 -2.50 -12.64
CA GLY A 334 -15.73 -2.11 -13.81
C GLY A 334 -16.02 -0.74 -14.43
N HIS A 335 -16.94 0.04 -13.85
CA HIS A 335 -17.31 1.36 -14.38
C HIS A 335 -16.53 2.52 -13.77
N ILE A 336 -15.94 2.33 -12.59
CA ILE A 336 -15.17 3.37 -11.90
C ILE A 336 -13.73 2.88 -11.70
N LEU A 337 -12.77 3.73 -12.04
CA LEU A 337 -11.37 3.61 -11.64
C LEU A 337 -11.06 4.73 -10.65
N ALA A 338 -10.39 4.39 -9.55
CA ALA A 338 -9.83 5.36 -8.61
C ALA A 338 -8.32 5.46 -8.78
N THR A 339 -7.76 6.67 -8.73
CA THR A 339 -6.30 6.93 -8.83
C THR A 339 -5.86 7.82 -7.68
N GLY A 340 -4.80 7.40 -6.97
CA GLY A 340 -4.20 8.12 -5.84
C GLY A 340 -2.87 8.75 -6.22
N ASN A 341 -2.61 9.96 -5.71
CA ASN A 341 -1.55 10.82 -6.24
C ASN A 341 -0.79 11.61 -5.15
N GLN A 342 0.41 12.05 -5.51
CA GLN A 342 1.28 12.94 -4.75
C GLN A 342 0.68 14.33 -4.51
N ASP A 343 -0.25 14.76 -5.37
CA ASP A 343 -1.03 16.00 -5.23
C ASP A 343 -2.03 16.01 -4.06
N THR A 344 -2.01 14.96 -3.22
CA THR A 344 -2.86 14.70 -2.06
C THR A 344 -4.33 14.44 -2.38
N THR A 345 -4.63 14.11 -3.64
CA THR A 345 -5.98 13.77 -4.07
C THR A 345 -6.11 12.32 -4.56
N CYS A 346 -7.33 11.82 -4.44
CA CYS A 346 -7.81 10.65 -5.16
C CYS A 346 -8.82 11.11 -6.21
N ARG A 347 -8.62 10.76 -7.49
CA ARG A 347 -9.57 11.04 -8.56
C ARG A 347 -10.36 9.79 -8.92
N LEU A 348 -11.66 9.95 -9.13
CA LEU A 348 -12.56 8.91 -9.59
C LEU A 348 -12.90 9.15 -11.06
N TRP A 349 -12.82 8.10 -11.87
CA TRP A 349 -13.01 8.18 -13.32
C TRP A 349 -14.12 7.22 -13.74
N ASP A 350 -15.15 7.74 -14.41
CA ASP A 350 -16.15 6.88 -15.05
C ASP A 350 -15.63 6.43 -16.41
N THR A 351 -15.45 5.12 -16.58
CA THR A 351 -14.84 4.55 -17.78
C THR A 351 -15.69 4.67 -19.05
N ARG A 352 -16.94 5.09 -18.89
CA ARG A 352 -17.84 5.46 -19.98
C ARG A 352 -17.63 6.90 -20.44
N TYR A 353 -17.00 7.74 -19.62
CA TYR A 353 -16.79 9.18 -19.82
C TYR A 353 -15.41 9.62 -19.28
N LEU A 354 -14.34 9.27 -20.00
CA LEU A 354 -12.95 9.49 -19.55
C LEU A 354 -12.40 10.92 -19.77
N SER A 355 -13.22 11.85 -20.28
CA SER A 355 -12.77 13.22 -20.57
C SER A 355 -12.50 14.05 -19.32
N GLU A 356 -13.13 13.70 -18.19
CA GLU A 356 -12.97 14.38 -16.91
C GLU A 356 -13.15 13.39 -15.75
N SER A 357 -12.66 13.74 -14.56
CA SER A 357 -12.90 12.94 -13.36
C SER A 357 -14.33 13.14 -12.85
N LEU A 358 -15.01 12.05 -12.51
CA LEU A 358 -16.33 12.05 -11.86
C LEU A 358 -16.32 12.79 -10.52
N ALA A 359 -15.23 12.66 -9.77
CA ALA A 359 -15.05 13.34 -8.49
C ALA A 359 -13.57 13.41 -8.11
N VAL A 360 -13.23 14.41 -7.30
CA VAL A 360 -11.92 14.56 -6.66
C VAL A 360 -12.12 14.50 -5.15
N LEU A 361 -11.52 13.51 -4.51
CA LEU A 361 -11.52 13.33 -3.06
C LEU A 361 -10.18 13.81 -2.51
N LYS A 362 -10.22 14.71 -1.53
CA LYS A 362 -9.02 15.29 -0.94
C LYS A 362 -8.62 14.54 0.33
N GLY A 363 -7.33 14.20 0.44
CA GLY A 363 -6.73 13.80 1.72
C GLY A 363 -6.56 14.98 2.68
N ASN A 364 -6.15 14.67 3.90
CA ASN A 364 -5.94 15.64 4.95
C ASN A 364 -4.53 16.23 4.94
N MET A 365 -3.52 15.38 4.74
CA MET A 365 -2.14 15.72 5.05
C MET A 365 -1.17 15.23 3.99
N GLY A 366 -1.31 13.98 3.53
CA GLY A 366 -0.34 13.26 2.73
C GLY A 366 -0.83 12.85 1.35
N ALA A 367 0.11 12.38 0.53
CA ALA A 367 -0.19 11.75 -0.75
C ALA A 367 -1.03 10.47 -0.59
N ILE A 368 -1.85 10.14 -1.58
CA ILE A 368 -2.69 8.93 -1.54
C ILE A 368 -1.89 7.74 -2.10
N ARG A 369 -1.61 6.74 -1.24
CA ARG A 369 -0.67 5.65 -1.53
C ARG A 369 -1.29 4.27 -1.64
N CYS A 370 -2.49 4.07 -1.11
CA CYS A 370 -3.21 2.82 -1.26
C CYS A 370 -4.69 3.11 -1.47
N ILE A 371 -5.33 2.39 -2.38
CA ILE A 371 -6.76 2.45 -2.65
C ILE A 371 -7.26 1.02 -2.81
N LYS A 372 -8.38 0.69 -2.18
CA LYS A 372 -9.07 -0.60 -2.33
C LYS A 372 -10.57 -0.39 -2.37
N PHE A 373 -11.26 -1.16 -3.20
CA PHE A 373 -12.71 -1.32 -3.14
C PHE A 373 -13.06 -2.56 -2.32
N SER A 374 -14.16 -2.52 -1.57
CA SER A 374 -14.77 -3.73 -1.05
C SER A 374 -15.27 -4.61 -2.21
N SER A 375 -15.26 -5.94 -2.05
CA SER A 375 -15.64 -6.86 -3.12
C SER A 375 -17.09 -6.66 -3.61
N ASP A 376 -17.98 -6.19 -2.73
CA ASP A 376 -19.36 -5.84 -3.04
C ASP A 376 -19.52 -4.46 -3.72
N GLY A 377 -18.44 -3.67 -3.80
CA GLY A 377 -18.42 -2.33 -4.38
C GLY A 377 -19.09 -1.25 -3.56
N ASN A 378 -19.57 -1.57 -2.34
CA ASN A 378 -20.29 -0.60 -1.52
C ASN A 378 -19.36 0.43 -0.88
N PHE A 379 -18.10 0.08 -0.64
CA PHE A 379 -17.12 0.95 -0.02
C PHE A 379 -15.83 1.05 -0.82
N MET A 380 -15.18 2.20 -0.69
CA MET A 380 -13.82 2.43 -1.14
C MET A 380 -12.99 2.95 0.02
N ALA A 381 -11.88 2.30 0.33
CA ALA A 381 -10.90 2.81 1.27
C ALA A 381 -9.73 3.44 0.51
N MET A 382 -9.23 4.58 0.99
CA MET A 382 -7.94 5.13 0.58
C MET A 382 -7.09 5.45 1.80
N ALA A 383 -5.79 5.21 1.70
CA ALA A 383 -4.80 5.54 2.71
C ALA A 383 -3.86 6.63 2.20
N GLU A 384 -3.63 7.61 3.06
CA GLU A 384 -2.56 8.59 2.90
C GLU A 384 -1.21 7.93 3.21
N ALA A 385 -0.11 8.58 2.82
CA ALA A 385 1.25 8.10 3.10
C ALA A 385 1.49 7.84 4.60
N ALA A 386 0.84 8.64 5.46
CA ALA A 386 0.85 8.48 6.89
C ALA A 386 -0.51 8.82 7.49
N ASP A 387 -0.78 8.21 8.64
CA ASP A 387 -1.80 8.56 9.62
C ASP A 387 -3.26 8.43 9.24
N TYR A 388 -3.66 8.70 8.00
CA TYR A 388 -5.08 8.78 7.68
C TYR A 388 -5.51 7.66 6.75
N VAL A 389 -6.60 7.01 7.13
CA VAL A 389 -7.39 6.14 6.27
C VAL A 389 -8.80 6.68 6.18
N HIS A 390 -9.32 6.74 4.96
CA HIS A 390 -10.67 7.21 4.65
C HIS A 390 -11.46 6.06 4.03
N VAL A 391 -12.67 5.81 4.51
CA VAL A 391 -13.62 4.86 3.90
C VAL A 391 -14.82 5.64 3.39
N TYR A 392 -15.07 5.58 2.08
CA TYR A 392 -16.16 6.27 1.40
C TYR A 392 -17.30 5.31 1.07
N ASP A 393 -18.54 5.77 1.21
CA ASP A 393 -19.72 5.08 0.68
C ASP A 393 -19.76 5.22 -0.86
N ALA A 394 -19.22 4.22 -1.55
CA ALA A 394 -19.18 4.19 -3.01
C ALA A 394 -20.58 3.98 -3.61
N LYS A 395 -21.46 3.27 -2.91
CA LYS A 395 -22.85 3.03 -3.34
C LYS A 395 -23.68 4.32 -3.34
N ALA A 396 -23.45 5.20 -2.36
CA ALA A 396 -24.06 6.52 -2.29
C ALA A 396 -23.29 7.59 -3.09
N GLY A 397 -22.42 7.18 -4.02
CA GLY A 397 -21.72 8.10 -4.91
C GLY A 397 -20.66 8.93 -4.18
N TYR A 398 -20.01 8.36 -3.17
CA TYR A 398 -18.85 8.90 -2.44
C TYR A 398 -19.16 10.19 -1.66
N SER A 399 -20.42 10.41 -1.27
CA SER A 399 -20.85 11.62 -0.58
C SER A 399 -20.57 11.62 0.92
N ALA A 400 -20.27 10.46 1.50
CA ALA A 400 -20.06 10.28 2.93
C ALA A 400 -18.75 9.53 3.18
N ALA A 401 -18.05 9.89 4.27
CA ALA A 401 -16.78 9.29 4.64
C ALA A 401 -16.65 9.04 6.14
N GLN A 402 -16.10 7.87 6.46
CA GLN A 402 -15.44 7.60 7.73
C GLN A 402 -13.96 7.95 7.59
N GLU A 403 -13.46 8.74 8.53
CA GLU A 403 -12.04 9.08 8.64
C GLU A 403 -11.50 8.46 9.93
N THR A 404 -10.36 7.80 9.86
CA THR A 404 -9.70 7.23 11.03
C THR A 404 -8.23 7.61 11.00
N ASP A 405 -7.75 8.16 12.12
CA ASP A 405 -6.40 8.68 12.25
C ASP A 405 -5.53 7.79 13.16
N PHE A 406 -4.28 7.66 12.77
CA PHE A 406 -3.23 6.84 13.38
C PHE A 406 -1.95 7.66 13.51
N PHE A 407 -0.93 7.14 14.19
CA PHE A 407 0.40 7.71 14.18
C PHE A 407 1.39 6.69 13.62
N GLY A 408 1.90 6.98 12.42
CA GLY A 408 2.84 6.13 11.70
C GLY A 408 2.58 6.14 10.19
N GLU A 409 3.48 5.54 9.42
CA GLU A 409 3.24 5.35 7.99
C GLU A 409 2.22 4.24 7.77
N ILE A 410 1.33 4.40 6.78
CA ILE A 410 0.33 3.38 6.46
C ILE A 410 0.89 2.44 5.40
N SER A 411 1.35 1.25 5.81
CA SER A 411 2.01 0.27 4.93
C SER A 411 1.08 -0.42 3.93
N GLY A 412 -0.22 -0.40 4.21
CA GLY A 412 -1.25 -0.92 3.32
C GLY A 412 -2.62 -1.04 4.00
N ILE A 413 -3.64 -1.24 3.17
CA ILE A 413 -5.01 -1.49 3.59
C ILE A 413 -5.59 -2.68 2.82
N SER A 414 -6.46 -3.46 3.45
CA SER A 414 -7.17 -4.55 2.78
C SER A 414 -8.54 -4.80 3.39
N PHE A 415 -9.57 -4.83 2.55
CA PHE A 415 -10.83 -5.47 2.92
C PHE A 415 -10.68 -6.98 2.89
N SER A 416 -11.38 -7.69 3.78
CA SER A 416 -11.61 -9.11 3.59
C SER A 416 -12.54 -9.35 2.40
N PRO A 417 -12.39 -10.45 1.64
CA PRO A 417 -13.24 -10.70 0.47
C PRO A 417 -14.73 -10.82 0.77
N ASP A 418 -15.10 -11.23 1.99
CA ASP A 418 -16.48 -11.28 2.49
C ASP A 418 -17.04 -9.89 2.86
N CYS A 419 -16.23 -8.83 2.73
CA CYS A 419 -16.54 -7.43 3.04
C CYS A 419 -16.81 -7.13 4.53
N GLU A 420 -16.57 -8.09 5.42
CA GLU A 420 -16.88 -7.96 6.85
C GLU A 420 -15.77 -7.30 7.67
N SER A 421 -14.54 -7.28 7.16
CA SER A 421 -13.39 -6.72 7.88
C SER A 421 -12.56 -5.78 7.01
N LEU A 422 -11.96 -4.79 7.64
CA LEU A 422 -10.95 -3.91 7.07
C LEU A 422 -9.70 -3.98 7.94
N PHE A 423 -8.56 -4.19 7.32
CA PHE A 423 -7.25 -4.23 7.97
C PHE A 423 -6.40 -3.05 7.53
N VAL A 424 -5.69 -2.45 8.48
CA VAL A 424 -4.76 -1.33 8.26
C VAL A 424 -3.41 -1.68 8.88
N GLY A 425 -2.36 -1.63 8.07
CA GLY A 425 -0.99 -1.87 8.51
C GLY A 425 -0.31 -0.55 8.82
N ILE A 426 0.28 -0.45 10.01
CA ILE A 426 1.02 0.72 10.46
C ILE A 426 2.49 0.34 10.60
N ALA A 427 3.34 1.08 9.90
CA ALA A 427 4.78 1.01 10.05
C ALA A 427 5.24 2.18 10.92
N ASP A 428 5.76 1.85 12.09
CA ASP A 428 6.36 2.77 13.03
C ASP A 428 7.31 1.99 13.95
N ARG A 429 8.39 2.64 14.39
CA ARG A 429 9.44 2.00 15.21
C ARG A 429 8.89 1.48 16.54
N THR A 430 7.95 2.21 17.14
CA THR A 430 7.45 1.96 18.50
C THR A 430 6.01 1.44 18.51
N TYR A 431 5.18 2.01 17.64
CA TYR A 431 3.73 1.78 17.57
C TYR A 431 3.29 1.10 16.27
N GLY A 432 4.23 0.51 15.52
CA GLY A 432 3.94 -0.32 14.36
C GLY A 432 3.07 -1.51 14.76
N SER A 433 1.99 -1.70 14.01
CA SER A 433 0.92 -2.63 14.38
C SER A 433 0.02 -2.99 13.20
N LEU A 434 -0.85 -3.97 13.42
CA LEU A 434 -2.00 -4.28 12.57
C LEU A 434 -3.27 -3.86 13.29
N VAL A 435 -4.09 -3.04 12.63
CA VAL A 435 -5.39 -2.60 13.13
C VAL A 435 -6.50 -3.30 12.35
N GLU A 436 -7.48 -3.82 13.07
CA GLU A 436 -8.63 -4.56 12.56
C GLU A 436 -9.92 -3.80 12.84
N PHE A 437 -10.78 -3.73 11.83
CA PHE A 437 -12.12 -3.17 11.91
C PHE A 437 -13.14 -4.16 11.39
N ASN A 438 -14.35 -4.13 11.96
CA ASN A 438 -15.48 -4.90 11.49
C ASN A 438 -16.53 -3.99 10.85
N ARG A 439 -17.14 -4.45 9.77
CA ARG A 439 -18.22 -3.73 9.10
C ARG A 439 -19.38 -3.52 10.06
N ARG A 440 -19.85 -2.28 10.13
CA ARG A 440 -21.07 -1.93 10.83
C ARG A 440 -22.26 -2.25 9.93
N HIS A 441 -23.23 -2.97 10.47
CA HIS A 441 -24.49 -3.29 9.80
C HIS A 441 -25.62 -2.49 10.44
N GLU A 442 -26.26 -1.63 9.66
CA GLU A 442 -27.49 -0.94 10.08
C GLU A 442 -28.70 -1.81 9.70
N TYR A 443 -29.20 -2.58 10.66
CA TYR A 443 -30.40 -3.38 10.47
C TYR A 443 -31.65 -2.52 10.69
N SER A 444 -31.96 -1.65 9.73
CA SER A 444 -33.15 -0.76 9.76
C SER A 444 -34.48 -1.46 10.09
N TYR A 445 -34.61 -2.77 9.86
CA TYR A 445 -35.78 -3.56 10.23
C TYR A 445 -35.84 -3.98 11.71
N LEU A 446 -34.70 -4.16 12.38
CA LEU A 446 -34.66 -4.49 13.82
C LEU A 446 -34.79 -3.24 14.69
N ASP A 447 -34.26 -2.11 14.22
CA ASP A 447 -34.34 -0.83 14.92
C ASP A 447 -35.72 -0.17 14.84
N SER A 448 -36.64 -0.70 14.01
CA SER A 448 -38.03 -0.23 13.92
C SER A 448 -39.00 -0.98 14.86
N TYR A 449 -38.50 -1.95 15.63
CA TYR A 449 -39.30 -2.69 16.63
C TYR A 449 -39.16 -2.17 18.07
N PHE A 450 -38.35 -1.12 18.30
CA PHE A 450 -38.15 -0.51 19.62
C PHE A 450 -38.45 0.99 19.63
#